data_AF-A0A1Q9PTR1-F1
#
_entry.id   AF-A0A1Q9PTR1-F1
#
_cell.length_a   1.000
_cell.length_b   1.000
_cell.length_c   1.000
_cell.angle_alpha   90.00
_cell.angle_beta   90.00
_cell.angle_gamma   90.00
#
_symmetry.space_group_name_H-M   'P 1'
#
loop_
_entity.id
_entity.type
_entity.pdbx_description
1 polymer ?
#
loop_
_entity_poly.entity_id
_entity_poly.type
_entity_poly.pdbx_seq_one_letter_code
_entity_poly.pdbx_strand_id
1 'polypeptide(L)'
;MLTIEEYIARRKKEDKIDEFNINERNENMRLCVNYVFEYFNNYLNITEAEEKTALKDEKLAKYQQQLKEYDPEIIDWLTGIYSEYGKQINKNIGNILKEDEFFFLYSSDKEFRSLSYDCYSKLIKKYPFLKNQTEMLFLFIKDYHRVLSQRGMQSEGVFISAEINEWIQKTWTKYQVNLHEFSFQWVNYFWDNDNLWPASHRKKSTTNYRKYDYDFKQKSNLFNLDSLYRKMPKKSYTKGRKQEFEILMMYYWLHELNGDEGYWQEYLAKTLPYLQANK
;
A
#
# COMPACT_ATOMS: atom_id res chain seq x y z
N MET A 1 8.54 -1.90 37.92
CA MET A 1 8.29 -0.75 38.81
C MET A 1 8.49 -1.21 40.24
N LEU A 2 9.19 -0.42 41.06
CA LEU A 2 9.22 -0.67 42.51
C LEU A 2 7.86 -0.34 43.11
N THR A 3 7.40 -1.08 44.13
CA THR A 3 6.25 -0.63 44.93
C THR A 3 6.63 0.63 45.73
N ILE A 4 5.64 1.32 46.28
CA ILE A 4 5.89 2.48 47.14
C ILE A 4 6.75 2.10 48.35
N GLU A 5 6.56 0.92 48.93
CA GLU A 5 7.39 0.46 50.05
C GLU A 5 8.83 0.19 49.62
N GLU A 6 9.04 -0.44 48.46
CA GLU A 6 10.36 -0.73 47.92
C GLU A 6 11.11 0.55 47.52
N TYR A 7 10.40 1.52 46.94
CA TYR A 7 10.96 2.83 46.58
C TYR A 7 11.38 3.62 47.82
N ILE A 8 10.51 3.68 48.84
CA ILE A 8 10.82 4.33 50.11
C ILE A 8 11.99 3.63 50.81
N ALA A 9 12.03 2.29 50.81
CA ALA A 9 13.16 1.54 51.38
C ALA A 9 14.49 1.83 50.67
N ARG A 10 14.46 1.98 49.34
CA ARG A 10 15.64 2.37 48.55
C ARG A 10 16.11 3.78 48.91
N ARG A 11 15.22 4.77 48.91
CA ARG A 11 15.56 6.18 49.22
C ARG A 11 16.07 6.33 50.66
N LYS A 12 15.48 5.63 51.63
CA LYS A 12 15.96 5.59 53.02
C LYS A 12 17.39 5.05 53.14
N LYS A 13 17.73 4.02 52.35
CA LYS A 13 19.09 3.45 52.32
C LYS A 13 20.09 4.39 51.66
N GLU A 14 19.69 5.08 50.58
CA GLU A 14 20.52 6.07 49.89
C GLU A 14 20.80 7.30 50.76
N ASP A 15 19.77 7.81 51.44
CA ASP A 15 19.83 9.01 52.28
C ASP A 15 20.24 8.69 53.73
N LYS A 16 20.48 7.41 54.05
CA LYS A 16 20.94 6.88 55.35
C LYS A 16 20.11 7.37 56.55
N ILE A 17 18.79 7.33 56.42
CA ILE A 17 17.87 7.75 57.49
C ILE A 17 17.78 6.70 58.59
N ASP A 18 17.91 7.14 59.85
CA ASP A 18 17.57 6.33 61.02
C ASP A 18 16.19 6.74 61.57
N GLU A 19 15.17 5.95 61.22
CA GLU A 19 13.76 6.19 61.58
C GLU A 19 13.48 6.08 63.07
N PHE A 20 14.37 5.45 63.83
CA PHE A 20 14.23 5.23 65.26
C PHE A 20 14.90 6.33 66.11
N ASN A 21 15.57 7.29 65.46
CA ASN A 21 16.16 8.44 66.13
C ASN A 21 15.08 9.45 66.56
N ILE A 22 14.78 9.48 67.86
CA ILE A 22 13.75 10.35 68.45
C ILE A 22 14.07 11.85 68.28
N ASN A 23 15.36 12.21 68.27
CA ASN A 23 15.79 13.60 68.16
C ASN A 23 15.54 14.19 66.75
N GLU A 24 15.46 13.32 65.73
CA GLU A 24 15.27 13.70 64.32
C GLU A 24 13.85 13.42 63.81
N ARG A 25 12.93 13.04 64.71
CA ARG A 25 11.57 12.60 64.40
C ARG A 25 10.83 13.51 63.40
N ASN A 26 10.93 14.83 63.55
CA ASN A 26 10.23 15.78 62.68
C ASN A 26 10.84 15.84 61.27
N GLU A 27 12.17 15.76 61.14
CA GLU A 27 12.88 15.68 59.85
C GLU A 27 12.58 14.36 59.15
N ASN A 28 12.65 13.24 59.89
CA ASN A 28 12.35 11.91 59.38
C ASN A 28 10.92 11.80 58.84
N MET A 29 9.95 12.39 59.55
CA MET A 29 8.56 12.46 59.10
C MET A 29 8.43 13.26 57.81
N ARG A 30 9.08 14.43 57.72
CA ARG A 30 9.07 15.27 56.51
C ARG A 30 9.68 14.54 55.32
N LEU A 31 10.82 13.88 55.51
CA LEU A 31 11.51 13.12 54.45
C LEU A 31 10.66 11.96 53.93
N CYS A 32 10.05 11.18 54.82
CA CYS A 32 9.15 10.10 54.41
C CYS A 32 7.96 10.59 53.59
N VAL A 33 7.33 11.70 54.01
CA VAL A 33 6.23 12.33 53.25
C VAL A 33 6.72 12.81 51.89
N ASN A 34 7.91 13.41 51.82
CA ASN A 34 8.51 13.84 50.56
C ASN A 34 8.77 12.67 49.61
N TYR A 35 9.22 11.51 50.09
CA TYR A 35 9.41 10.33 49.24
C TYR A 35 8.08 9.80 48.68
N VAL A 36 7.01 9.86 49.47
CA VAL A 36 5.66 9.52 48.98
C VAL A 36 5.24 10.47 47.86
N PHE A 37 5.44 11.78 48.06
CA PHE A 37 5.16 12.77 47.01
C PHE A 37 6.04 12.55 45.77
N GLU A 38 7.33 12.28 45.94
CA GLU A 38 8.28 12.01 44.85
C GLU A 38 7.89 10.75 44.08
N TYR A 39 7.46 9.70 44.76
CA TYR A 39 7.00 8.46 44.14
C TYR A 39 5.80 8.71 43.22
N PHE A 40 4.75 9.38 43.71
CA PHE A 40 3.54 9.61 42.92
C PHE A 40 3.70 10.70 41.86
N ASN A 41 4.41 11.80 42.17
CA ASN A 41 4.49 12.95 41.26
C ASN A 41 5.65 12.86 40.27
N ASN A 42 6.74 12.16 40.61
CA ASN A 42 7.92 12.09 39.75
C ASN A 42 8.13 10.66 39.27
N TYR A 43 8.28 9.67 40.15
CA TYR A 43 8.65 8.32 39.74
C TYR A 43 7.58 7.66 38.84
N LEU A 44 6.30 7.66 39.25
CA LEU A 44 5.22 7.12 38.42
C LEU A 44 5.03 7.93 37.13
N ASN A 45 5.05 9.27 37.21
CA ASN A 45 4.84 10.13 36.05
C ASN A 45 6.00 10.07 35.03
N ILE A 46 7.25 9.97 35.48
CA ILE A 46 8.42 9.79 34.62
C ILE A 46 8.35 8.44 33.92
N THR A 47 8.02 7.37 34.65
CA THR A 47 7.89 6.04 34.03
C THR A 47 6.74 5.99 33.02
N GLU A 48 5.58 6.61 33.31
CA GLU A 48 4.50 6.73 32.31
C GLU A 48 4.92 7.55 31.08
N ALA A 49 5.69 8.63 31.26
CA ALA A 49 6.19 9.45 30.17
C ALA A 49 7.24 8.70 29.33
N GLU A 50 8.13 7.95 29.98
CA GLU A 50 9.11 7.06 29.35
C GLU A 50 8.43 5.93 28.58
N GLU A 51 7.41 5.29 29.15
CA GLU A 51 6.61 4.26 28.47
C GLU A 51 5.86 4.82 27.26
N LYS A 52 5.24 6.00 27.39
CA LYS A 52 4.61 6.69 26.25
C LYS A 52 5.61 7.04 25.16
N THR A 53 6.83 7.42 25.53
CA THR A 53 7.92 7.73 24.59
C THR A 53 8.41 6.46 23.91
N ALA A 54 8.69 5.39 24.65
CA ALA A 54 9.09 4.09 24.13
C ALA A 54 8.03 3.50 23.18
N LEU A 55 6.74 3.58 23.53
CA LEU A 55 5.64 3.16 22.66
C LEU A 55 5.54 4.00 21.38
N LYS A 56 5.83 5.30 21.47
CA LYS A 56 5.86 6.19 20.30
C LYS A 56 7.02 5.81 19.37
N ASP A 57 8.21 5.58 19.93
CA ASP A 57 9.40 5.19 19.19
C ASP A 57 9.25 3.81 18.55
N GLU A 58 8.67 2.85 19.26
CA GLU A 58 8.37 1.52 18.71
C GLU A 58 7.39 1.60 17.54
N LYS A 59 6.33 2.43 17.66
CA LYS A 59 5.37 2.66 16.57
C LYS A 59 6.04 3.33 15.36
N LEU A 60 6.96 4.25 15.59
CA LEU A 60 7.70 4.94 14.54
C LEU A 60 8.63 3.98 13.79
N ALA A 61 9.40 3.17 14.52
CA ALA A 61 10.26 2.14 13.95
C ALA A 61 9.47 1.09 13.15
N LYS A 62 8.33 0.64 13.67
CA LYS A 62 7.39 -0.24 12.95
C LYS A 62 6.89 0.39 11.66
N TYR A 63 6.60 1.69 11.66
CA TYR A 63 6.14 2.38 10.47
C TYR A 63 7.26 2.53 9.43
N GLN A 64 8.47 2.92 9.83
CA GLN A 64 9.65 2.96 8.95
C GLN A 64 9.92 1.61 8.29
N GLN A 65 9.79 0.51 9.05
CA GLN A 65 9.98 -0.84 8.51
C GLN A 65 8.97 -1.19 7.40
N GLN A 66 7.75 -0.66 7.46
CA GLN A 66 6.74 -0.82 6.40
C GLN A 66 7.09 -0.03 5.14
N LEU A 67 7.95 0.98 5.26
CA LEU A 67 8.35 1.88 4.18
C LEU A 67 9.72 1.55 3.57
N LYS A 68 10.38 0.46 4.00
CA LYS A 68 11.76 0.11 3.62
C LYS A 68 12.07 0.00 2.13
N GLU A 69 11.05 -0.14 1.27
CA GLU A 69 11.21 -0.26 -0.19
C GLU A 69 11.15 1.09 -0.92
N TYR A 70 10.75 2.15 -0.22
CA TYR A 70 10.67 3.51 -0.75
C TYR A 70 12.05 4.19 -0.68
N ASP A 71 12.19 5.27 -1.44
CA ASP A 71 13.36 6.14 -1.39
C ASP A 71 13.57 6.73 0.03
N PRO A 72 14.81 6.85 0.54
CA PRO A 72 15.08 7.41 1.86
C PRO A 72 14.45 8.79 2.11
N GLU A 73 14.45 9.69 1.13
CA GLU A 73 13.86 11.03 1.28
C GLU A 73 12.33 10.94 1.49
N ILE A 74 11.70 9.98 0.83
CA ILE A 74 10.28 9.68 0.99
C ILE A 74 10.00 9.04 2.34
N ILE A 75 10.85 8.11 2.79
CA ILE A 75 10.73 7.49 4.12
C ILE A 75 10.81 8.56 5.21
N ASP A 76 11.79 9.46 5.12
CA ASP A 76 11.98 10.54 6.09
C ASP A 76 10.78 11.49 6.10
N TRP A 77 10.28 11.87 4.92
CA TRP A 77 9.09 12.71 4.80
C TRP A 77 7.84 12.08 5.41
N LEU A 78 7.54 10.82 5.07
CA LEU A 78 6.39 10.10 5.60
C LEU A 78 6.50 9.88 7.12
N THR A 79 7.71 9.54 7.59
CA THR A 79 8.00 9.34 9.01
C THR A 79 7.87 10.63 9.80
N GLY A 80 8.33 11.76 9.24
CA GLY A 80 8.16 13.10 9.83
C GLY A 80 6.68 13.44 10.01
N ILE A 81 5.87 13.25 8.95
CA ILE A 81 4.41 13.46 9.03
C ILE A 81 3.77 12.56 10.09
N TYR A 82 4.17 11.30 10.17
CA TYR A 82 3.63 10.38 11.17
C TYR A 82 4.06 10.75 12.59
N SER A 83 5.30 11.17 12.81
CA SER A 83 5.83 11.58 14.11
C SER A 83 5.13 12.84 14.65
N GLU A 84 4.85 13.80 13.76
CA GLU A 84 4.26 15.10 14.11
C GLU A 84 2.73 15.02 14.20
N TYR A 85 2.06 14.38 13.24
CA TYR A 85 0.60 14.38 13.12
C TYR A 85 -0.08 13.05 13.44
N GLY A 86 0.69 11.97 13.65
CA GLY A 86 0.16 10.62 13.87
C GLY A 86 -0.58 10.05 12.66
N LYS A 87 -0.31 10.54 11.45
CA LYS A 87 -1.01 10.15 10.21
C LYS A 87 -0.11 9.38 9.26
N GLN A 88 -0.58 8.22 8.82
CA GLN A 88 0.10 7.40 7.81
C GLN A 88 -0.36 7.85 6.40
N ILE A 89 0.15 9.01 5.96
CA ILE A 89 -0.35 9.66 4.75
C ILE A 89 -0.14 8.81 3.49
N ASN A 90 0.87 7.93 3.48
CA ASN A 90 1.09 6.96 2.40
C ASN A 90 -0.14 6.08 2.12
N LYS A 91 -0.88 5.67 3.16
CA LYS A 91 -2.12 4.87 3.00
C LYS A 91 -3.24 5.71 2.40
N ASN A 92 -3.37 6.96 2.84
CA ASN A 92 -4.38 7.87 2.32
C ASN A 92 -4.13 8.20 0.84
N ILE A 93 -2.88 8.50 0.48
CA ILE A 93 -2.48 8.73 -0.91
C ILE A 93 -2.72 7.46 -1.71
N GLY A 94 -2.21 6.30 -1.26
CA GLY A 94 -2.37 5.01 -1.95
C GLY A 94 -3.84 4.67 -2.25
N ASN A 95 -4.76 4.94 -1.33
CA ASN A 95 -6.19 4.73 -1.55
C ASN A 95 -6.75 5.63 -2.67
N ILE A 96 -6.30 6.87 -2.76
CA ILE A 96 -6.68 7.78 -3.86
C ILE A 96 -6.10 7.27 -5.19
N LEU A 97 -4.86 6.80 -5.19
CA LEU A 97 -4.20 6.32 -6.41
C LEU A 97 -4.86 5.05 -6.97
N LYS A 98 -5.43 4.20 -6.11
CA LYS A 98 -6.19 3.02 -6.54
C LYS A 98 -7.46 3.35 -7.33
N GLU A 99 -7.97 4.58 -7.23
CA GLU A 99 -9.11 5.03 -8.02
C GLU A 99 -8.71 5.33 -9.49
N ASP A 100 -7.42 5.50 -9.78
CA ASP A 100 -6.92 5.72 -11.12
C ASP A 100 -6.70 4.38 -11.84
N GLU A 101 -7.65 4.03 -12.70
CA GLU A 101 -7.65 2.80 -13.51
C GLU A 101 -6.38 2.61 -14.35
N PHE A 102 -5.65 3.68 -14.69
CA PHE A 102 -4.49 3.65 -15.58
C PHE A 102 -3.17 3.93 -14.89
N PHE A 103 -3.15 4.00 -13.55
CA PHE A 103 -1.97 4.33 -12.76
C PHE A 103 -0.73 3.52 -13.19
N PHE A 104 -0.88 2.20 -13.34
CA PHE A 104 0.22 1.28 -13.71
C PHE A 104 0.67 1.40 -15.17
N LEU A 105 -0.01 2.21 -15.99
CA LEU A 105 0.41 2.53 -17.36
C LEU A 105 1.14 3.87 -17.46
N TYR A 106 1.36 4.57 -16.34
CA TYR A 106 2.08 5.84 -16.33
C TYR A 106 3.58 5.63 -16.46
N SER A 107 4.23 6.52 -17.21
CA SER A 107 5.66 6.38 -17.54
C SER A 107 6.38 7.71 -17.65
N SER A 108 5.69 8.83 -17.45
CA SER A 108 6.26 10.17 -17.64
C SER A 108 5.99 11.05 -16.44
N ASP A 109 6.93 11.94 -16.15
CA ASP A 109 6.80 12.90 -15.05
C ASP A 109 5.55 13.77 -15.21
N LYS A 110 5.15 14.09 -16.44
CA LYS A 110 3.92 14.86 -16.70
C LYS A 110 2.67 14.16 -16.15
N GLU A 111 2.57 12.84 -16.33
CA GLU A 111 1.42 12.06 -15.82
C GLU A 111 1.42 12.04 -14.30
N PHE A 112 2.56 11.74 -13.68
CA PHE A 112 2.70 11.74 -12.22
C PHE A 112 2.47 13.13 -11.62
N ARG A 113 2.89 14.21 -12.30
CA ARG A 113 2.61 15.59 -11.90
C ARG A 113 1.11 15.88 -11.93
N SER A 114 0.43 15.53 -13.03
CA SER A 114 -1.02 15.70 -13.13
C SER A 114 -1.75 14.99 -12.00
N LEU A 115 -1.41 13.72 -11.79
CA LEU A 115 -1.98 12.89 -10.73
C LEU A 115 -1.67 13.45 -9.33
N SER A 116 -0.49 14.04 -9.13
CA SER A 116 -0.13 14.69 -7.87
C SER A 116 -1.03 15.90 -7.56
N TYR A 117 -1.41 16.69 -8.57
CA TYR A 117 -2.33 17.81 -8.38
C TYR A 117 -3.74 17.33 -8.04
N ASP A 118 -4.22 16.31 -8.75
CA ASP A 118 -5.52 15.70 -8.48
C ASP A 118 -5.57 15.13 -7.06
N CYS A 119 -4.52 14.40 -6.66
CA CYS A 119 -4.37 13.86 -5.31
C CYS A 119 -4.31 14.96 -4.24
N TYR A 120 -3.52 16.02 -4.49
CA TYR A 120 -3.41 17.17 -3.61
C TYR A 120 -4.78 17.83 -3.36
N SER A 121 -5.57 18.02 -4.42
CA SER A 121 -6.89 18.64 -4.34
C SER A 121 -7.85 17.87 -3.41
N LYS A 122 -7.74 16.53 -3.39
CA LYS A 122 -8.52 15.64 -2.52
C LYS A 122 -8.01 15.63 -1.07
N LEU A 123 -6.71 15.82 -0.85
CA LEU A 123 -6.07 15.71 0.46
C LEU A 123 -6.03 17.02 1.25
N ILE A 124 -5.78 18.16 0.59
CA ILE A 124 -5.40 19.41 1.27
C ILE A 124 -6.45 19.92 2.27
N LYS A 125 -7.74 19.69 2.00
CA LYS A 125 -8.83 20.07 2.91
C LYS A 125 -8.78 19.29 4.22
N LYS A 126 -8.38 18.01 4.17
CA LYS A 126 -8.32 17.11 5.33
C LYS A 126 -6.96 17.15 6.02
N TYR A 127 -5.91 17.44 5.26
CA TYR A 127 -4.52 17.45 5.73
C TYR A 127 -3.83 18.76 5.32
N PRO A 128 -4.13 19.89 5.99
CA PRO A 128 -3.56 21.20 5.65
C PRO A 128 -2.04 21.27 5.74
N PHE A 129 -1.41 20.40 6.55
CA PHE A 129 0.04 20.30 6.69
C PHE A 129 0.75 19.86 5.39
N LEU A 130 0.02 19.34 4.40
CA LEU A 130 0.57 19.06 3.06
C LEU A 130 0.74 20.32 2.21
N LYS A 131 0.31 21.49 2.69
CA LYS A 131 0.52 22.77 1.99
C LYS A 131 2.02 22.98 1.75
N ASN A 132 2.36 23.37 0.52
CA ASN A 132 3.74 23.55 0.05
C ASN A 132 4.58 22.25 -0.02
N GLN A 133 3.97 21.06 0.13
CA GLN A 133 4.64 19.77 0.00
C GLN A 133 4.27 19.03 -1.30
N THR A 134 3.87 19.78 -2.34
CA THR A 134 3.44 19.20 -3.62
C THR A 134 4.57 18.46 -4.34
N GLU A 135 5.82 18.88 -4.15
CA GLU A 135 6.99 18.18 -4.68
C GLU A 135 7.14 16.79 -4.05
N MET A 136 7.09 16.72 -2.72
CA MET A 136 7.16 15.45 -2.00
C MET A 136 6.00 14.52 -2.35
N LEU A 137 4.80 15.07 -2.55
CA LEU A 137 3.66 14.28 -3.02
C LEU A 137 3.91 13.70 -4.42
N PHE A 138 4.44 14.48 -5.34
CA PHE A 138 4.82 14.00 -6.67
C PHE A 138 5.88 12.90 -6.60
N LEU A 139 6.96 13.12 -5.83
CA LEU A 139 8.03 12.13 -5.65
C LEU A 139 7.47 10.84 -5.04
N PHE A 140 6.65 10.95 -4.00
CA PHE A 140 5.97 9.81 -3.39
C PHE A 140 5.12 9.03 -4.39
N ILE A 141 4.29 9.70 -5.20
CA ILE A 141 3.42 9.00 -6.15
C ILE A 141 4.25 8.24 -7.20
N LYS A 142 5.33 8.84 -7.69
CA LYS A 142 6.24 8.21 -8.65
C LYS A 142 6.96 7.01 -8.04
N ASP A 143 7.42 7.13 -6.81
CA ASP A 143 8.10 6.03 -6.11
C ASP A 143 7.13 4.93 -5.67
N TYR A 144 5.90 5.29 -5.28
CA TYR A 144 4.81 4.36 -5.02
C TYR A 144 4.48 3.52 -6.25
N HIS A 145 4.43 4.15 -7.43
CA HIS A 145 4.29 3.45 -8.70
C HIS A 145 5.43 2.44 -8.90
N ARG A 146 6.69 2.86 -8.68
CA ARG A 146 7.86 1.97 -8.78
C ARG A 146 7.76 0.79 -7.82
N VAL A 147 7.53 1.02 -6.54
CA VAL A 147 7.47 -0.03 -5.50
C VAL A 147 6.38 -1.05 -5.82
N LEU A 148 5.17 -0.60 -6.13
CA LEU A 148 4.08 -1.52 -6.47
C LEU A 148 4.36 -2.29 -7.76
N SER A 149 4.88 -1.60 -8.79
CA SER A 149 5.24 -2.25 -10.05
C SER A 149 6.34 -3.30 -9.86
N GLN A 150 7.33 -3.06 -8.99
CA GLN A 150 8.39 -4.03 -8.70
C GLN A 150 7.88 -5.23 -7.91
N ARG A 151 6.99 -5.02 -6.93
CA ARG A 151 6.36 -6.13 -6.18
C ARG A 151 5.56 -7.04 -7.11
N GLY A 152 4.77 -6.45 -8.01
CA GLY A 152 4.03 -7.21 -9.03
C GLY A 152 4.95 -7.95 -10.01
N MET A 153 6.20 -7.51 -10.17
CA MET A 153 7.17 -8.15 -11.06
C MET A 153 7.69 -9.49 -10.53
N GLN A 154 7.51 -9.79 -9.24
CA GLN A 154 7.84 -11.10 -8.68
C GLN A 154 7.00 -12.24 -9.29
N SER A 155 5.97 -11.91 -10.08
CA SER A 155 5.26 -12.84 -10.98
C SER A 155 6.02 -13.15 -12.27
N GLU A 156 7.32 -12.83 -12.39
CA GLU A 156 8.19 -13.04 -13.57
C GLU A 156 8.24 -14.49 -14.09
N GLY A 157 7.68 -15.47 -13.36
CA GLY A 157 7.55 -16.85 -13.83
C GLY A 157 6.51 -17.07 -14.93
N VAL A 158 5.68 -16.08 -15.28
CA VAL A 158 4.60 -16.26 -16.27
C VAL A 158 5.13 -16.16 -17.69
N PHE A 159 5.38 -17.31 -18.32
CA PHE A 159 5.69 -17.39 -19.74
C PHE A 159 4.43 -17.70 -20.56
N ILE A 160 4.04 -16.77 -21.44
CA ILE A 160 2.88 -16.92 -22.33
C ILE A 160 3.34 -17.27 -23.74
N SER A 161 4.19 -16.42 -24.31
CA SER A 161 4.84 -16.66 -25.61
C SER A 161 6.05 -15.75 -25.74
N ALA A 162 7.03 -16.13 -26.57
CA ALA A 162 8.24 -15.33 -26.78
C ALA A 162 7.91 -13.86 -27.12
N GLU A 163 6.91 -13.64 -27.98
CA GLU A 163 6.51 -12.30 -28.41
C GLU A 163 5.92 -11.46 -27.27
N ILE A 164 4.95 -12.01 -26.53
CA ILE A 164 4.27 -11.29 -25.45
C ILE A 164 5.27 -10.99 -24.34
N ASN A 165 6.08 -11.98 -23.97
CA ASN A 165 7.11 -11.81 -22.95
C ASN A 165 8.17 -10.78 -23.37
N GLU A 166 8.59 -10.75 -24.65
CA GLU A 166 9.49 -9.72 -25.15
C GLU A 166 8.86 -8.31 -25.09
N TRP A 167 7.60 -8.16 -25.46
CA TRP A 167 6.87 -6.89 -25.35
C TRP A 167 6.81 -6.39 -23.90
N ILE A 168 6.51 -7.28 -22.96
CA ILE A 168 6.45 -6.98 -21.52
C ILE A 168 7.82 -6.54 -21.02
N GLN A 169 8.87 -7.33 -21.30
CA GLN A 169 10.23 -7.03 -20.87
C GLN A 169 10.72 -5.70 -21.45
N LYS A 170 10.55 -5.47 -22.76
CA LYS A 170 10.90 -4.19 -23.40
C LYS A 170 10.15 -3.01 -22.79
N THR A 171 8.87 -3.20 -22.45
CA THR A 171 8.04 -2.16 -21.83
C THR A 171 8.56 -1.82 -20.44
N TRP A 172 8.89 -2.83 -19.64
CA TRP A 172 9.49 -2.63 -18.32
C TRP A 172 10.85 -1.95 -18.42
N THR A 173 11.80 -2.51 -19.18
CA THR A 173 13.17 -1.98 -19.26
C THR A 173 13.18 -0.52 -19.73
N LYS A 174 12.32 -0.16 -20.69
CA LYS A 174 12.32 1.18 -21.26
C LYS A 174 11.48 2.19 -20.49
N TYR A 175 10.34 1.78 -19.94
CA TYR A 175 9.33 2.71 -19.39
C TYR A 175 9.04 2.50 -17.91
N GLN A 176 9.59 1.45 -17.29
CA GLN A 176 9.29 1.04 -15.90
C GLN A 176 7.78 0.83 -15.67
N VAL A 177 7.09 0.36 -16.70
CA VAL A 177 5.65 0.08 -16.71
C VAL A 177 5.43 -1.41 -16.55
N ASN A 178 4.67 -1.80 -15.52
CA ASN A 178 4.34 -3.20 -15.28
C ASN A 178 2.95 -3.53 -15.86
N LEU A 179 2.96 -4.18 -17.03
CA LEU A 179 1.76 -4.60 -17.75
C LEU A 179 1.03 -5.79 -17.07
N HIS A 180 1.78 -6.61 -16.32
CA HIS A 180 1.24 -7.68 -15.50
C HIS A 180 0.40 -7.10 -14.37
N GLU A 181 0.98 -6.17 -13.60
CA GLU A 181 0.29 -5.50 -12.50
C GLU A 181 -0.95 -4.73 -12.98
N PHE A 182 -0.84 -3.99 -14.09
CA PHE A 182 -2.00 -3.35 -14.70
C PHE A 182 -3.13 -4.35 -15.03
N SER A 183 -2.79 -5.46 -15.70
CA SER A 183 -3.79 -6.45 -16.12
C SER A 183 -4.42 -7.15 -14.93
N PHE A 184 -3.62 -7.49 -13.91
CA PHE A 184 -4.08 -8.08 -12.66
C PHE A 184 -5.04 -7.14 -11.92
N GLN A 185 -4.69 -5.86 -11.77
CA GLN A 185 -5.53 -4.87 -11.08
C GLN A 185 -6.86 -4.66 -11.82
N TRP A 186 -6.82 -4.55 -13.15
CA TRP A 186 -8.05 -4.45 -13.95
C TRP A 186 -8.95 -5.68 -13.77
N VAL A 187 -8.39 -6.88 -13.80
CA VAL A 187 -9.15 -8.13 -13.68
C VAL A 187 -9.80 -8.26 -12.31
N ASN A 188 -9.10 -7.90 -11.22
CA ASN A 188 -9.67 -7.87 -9.88
C ASN A 188 -10.81 -6.83 -9.77
N TYR A 189 -10.56 -5.61 -10.24
CA TYR A 189 -11.59 -4.57 -10.30
C TYR A 189 -12.82 -5.03 -11.09
N PHE A 190 -12.61 -5.63 -12.27
CA PHE A 190 -13.68 -6.14 -13.12
C PHE A 190 -14.45 -7.29 -12.45
N TRP A 191 -13.78 -8.17 -11.71
CA TRP A 191 -14.42 -9.25 -10.97
C TRP A 191 -15.32 -8.75 -9.83
N ASP A 192 -14.86 -7.75 -9.07
CA ASP A 192 -15.60 -7.18 -7.95
C ASP A 192 -16.80 -6.30 -8.39
N ASN A 193 -16.82 -5.89 -9.66
CA ASN A 193 -17.81 -4.98 -10.23
C ASN A 193 -18.64 -5.65 -11.33
N ASP A 194 -19.58 -6.52 -10.93
CA ASP A 194 -20.44 -7.29 -11.84
C ASP A 194 -21.33 -6.41 -12.76
N ASN A 195 -21.56 -5.16 -12.37
CA ASN A 195 -22.24 -4.15 -13.17
C ASN A 195 -21.50 -3.85 -14.50
N LEU A 196 -20.18 -4.05 -14.55
CA LEU A 196 -19.36 -3.89 -15.76
C LEU A 196 -19.54 -5.03 -16.76
N TRP A 197 -20.08 -6.17 -16.32
CA TRP A 197 -20.19 -7.35 -17.18
C TRP A 197 -21.30 -7.15 -18.21
N PRO A 198 -21.03 -7.25 -19.52
CA PRO A 198 -22.08 -7.17 -20.53
C PRO A 198 -23.13 -8.26 -20.31
N ALA A 199 -24.40 -7.98 -20.59
CA ALA A 199 -25.48 -8.96 -20.43
C ALA A 199 -25.22 -10.26 -21.21
N SER A 200 -24.58 -10.17 -22.38
CA SER A 200 -24.17 -11.32 -23.21
C SER A 200 -23.04 -12.17 -22.60
N HIS A 201 -22.37 -11.67 -21.57
CA HIS A 201 -21.26 -12.32 -20.89
C HIS A 201 -21.63 -12.70 -19.44
N ARG A 202 -22.91 -12.70 -19.09
CA ARG A 202 -23.39 -13.15 -17.78
C ARG A 202 -24.05 -14.51 -17.93
N LYS A 203 -23.57 -15.50 -17.18
CA LYS A 203 -24.25 -16.79 -17.01
C LYS A 203 -24.78 -16.90 -15.59
N LYS A 204 -25.89 -17.62 -15.40
CA LYS A 204 -26.45 -17.81 -14.06
C LYS A 204 -25.42 -18.56 -13.21
N SER A 205 -25.11 -18.01 -12.04
CA SER A 205 -24.17 -18.65 -11.12
C SER A 205 -24.73 -19.98 -10.63
N THR A 206 -23.87 -20.99 -10.52
CA THR A 206 -24.19 -22.27 -9.89
C THR A 206 -24.03 -22.21 -8.36
N THR A 207 -23.42 -21.14 -7.85
CA THR A 207 -23.18 -20.90 -6.43
C THR A 207 -24.11 -19.81 -5.89
N ASN A 208 -24.38 -19.82 -4.58
CA ASN A 208 -25.19 -18.79 -3.92
C ASN A 208 -24.41 -17.51 -3.57
N TYR A 209 -23.11 -17.44 -3.88
CA TYR A 209 -22.26 -16.30 -3.52
C TYR A 209 -22.58 -15.05 -4.34
N ARG A 210 -22.98 -15.23 -5.61
CA ARG A 210 -23.36 -14.14 -6.52
C ARG A 210 -24.43 -14.62 -7.49
N LYS A 211 -25.19 -13.68 -8.06
CA LYS A 211 -26.32 -13.97 -8.95
C LYS A 211 -25.87 -14.48 -10.32
N TYR A 212 -24.78 -13.93 -10.83
CA TYR A 212 -24.22 -14.26 -12.14
C TYR A 212 -22.73 -14.57 -12.00
N ASP A 213 -22.22 -15.42 -12.87
CA ASP A 213 -20.80 -15.56 -13.16
C ASP A 213 -20.50 -14.90 -14.51
N TYR A 214 -19.27 -14.42 -14.67
CA TYR A 214 -18.79 -13.90 -15.94
C TYR A 214 -18.45 -15.07 -16.88
N ASP A 215 -18.99 -15.03 -18.10
CA ASP A 215 -18.75 -16.02 -19.13
C ASP A 215 -17.54 -15.61 -19.99
N PHE A 216 -16.36 -15.98 -19.49
CA PHE A 216 -15.08 -15.72 -20.15
C PHE A 216 -14.83 -16.58 -21.41
N LYS A 217 -15.74 -17.51 -21.76
CA LYS A 217 -15.65 -18.33 -22.99
C LYS A 217 -16.32 -17.69 -24.21
N GLN A 218 -16.88 -16.49 -24.05
CA GLN A 218 -17.42 -15.68 -25.14
C GLN A 218 -16.33 -15.23 -26.12
N LYS A 219 -16.71 -14.94 -27.36
CA LYS A 219 -15.75 -14.72 -28.48
C LYS A 219 -15.21 -13.31 -28.62
N SER A 220 -15.84 -12.30 -28.00
CA SER A 220 -15.55 -10.89 -28.32
C SER A 220 -15.75 -9.97 -27.14
N ASN A 221 -14.91 -8.94 -27.02
CA ASN A 221 -14.98 -7.91 -25.98
C ASN A 221 -14.89 -8.49 -24.55
N LEU A 222 -13.98 -9.45 -24.37
CA LEU A 222 -13.67 -9.98 -23.05
C LEU A 222 -13.17 -8.86 -22.14
N PHE A 223 -13.55 -8.89 -20.86
CA PHE A 223 -13.16 -7.90 -19.84
C PHE A 223 -13.58 -6.46 -20.17
N ASN A 224 -14.60 -6.31 -21.04
CA ASN A 224 -15.03 -5.03 -21.60
C ASN A 224 -13.87 -4.23 -22.25
N LEU A 225 -12.93 -4.97 -22.84
CA LEU A 225 -11.67 -4.43 -23.33
C LEU A 225 -11.85 -3.41 -24.46
N ASP A 226 -12.92 -3.44 -25.25
CA ASP A 226 -13.20 -2.42 -26.26
C ASP A 226 -13.30 -1.02 -25.65
N SER A 227 -14.05 -0.91 -24.55
CA SER A 227 -14.26 0.35 -23.84
C SER A 227 -12.99 0.78 -23.11
N LEU A 228 -12.38 -0.14 -22.37
CA LEU A 228 -11.14 0.11 -21.63
C LEU A 228 -10.02 0.55 -22.59
N TYR A 229 -9.80 -0.21 -23.65
CA TYR A 229 -8.72 0.02 -24.59
C TYR A 229 -8.86 1.35 -25.32
N ARG A 230 -10.08 1.82 -25.60
CA ARG A 230 -10.30 3.17 -26.16
C ARG A 230 -9.78 4.27 -25.24
N LYS A 231 -9.98 4.13 -23.92
CA LYS A 231 -9.58 5.10 -22.89
C LYS A 231 -8.10 5.02 -22.50
N MET A 232 -7.47 3.86 -22.68
CA MET A 232 -6.05 3.68 -22.38
C MET A 232 -5.16 4.73 -23.08
N PRO A 233 -4.12 5.24 -22.41
CA PRO A 233 -3.12 6.11 -23.01
C PRO A 233 -2.54 5.49 -24.28
N LYS A 234 -2.45 6.25 -25.39
CA LYS A 234 -1.96 5.75 -26.69
C LYS A 234 -0.45 5.87 -26.80
N LYS A 235 0.25 4.98 -26.11
CA LYS A 235 1.72 4.93 -26.02
C LYS A 235 2.28 3.80 -26.86
N SER A 236 3.60 3.78 -27.06
CA SER A 236 4.26 2.77 -27.89
C SER A 236 4.03 1.33 -27.40
N TYR A 237 3.80 1.16 -26.09
CA TYR A 237 3.57 -0.14 -25.48
C TYR A 237 2.09 -0.50 -25.35
N THR A 238 1.15 0.40 -25.64
CA THR A 238 -0.29 0.10 -25.60
C THR A 238 -0.92 0.08 -26.99
N LYS A 239 -0.47 0.95 -27.91
CA LYS A 239 -1.03 1.10 -29.25
C LYS A 239 -0.87 -0.17 -30.08
N GLY A 240 -1.96 -0.65 -30.66
CA GLY A 240 -2.01 -1.90 -31.43
C GLY A 240 -1.98 -3.19 -30.59
N ARG A 241 -1.83 -3.10 -29.26
CA ARG A 241 -1.61 -4.25 -28.36
C ARG A 241 -2.86 -4.79 -27.67
N LYS A 242 -4.04 -4.60 -28.28
CA LYS A 242 -5.32 -4.94 -27.64
C LYS A 242 -5.41 -6.44 -27.34
N GLN A 243 -5.04 -7.29 -28.29
CA GLN A 243 -5.17 -8.74 -28.12
C GLN A 243 -4.21 -9.27 -27.04
N GLU A 244 -3.02 -8.68 -26.94
CA GLU A 244 -2.02 -9.02 -25.93
C GLU A 244 -2.51 -8.66 -24.51
N PHE A 245 -3.20 -7.52 -24.34
CA PHE A 245 -3.88 -7.22 -23.07
C PHE A 245 -4.99 -8.21 -22.75
N GLU A 246 -5.80 -8.62 -23.74
CA GLU A 246 -6.83 -9.63 -23.53
C GLU A 246 -6.24 -10.96 -23.03
N ILE A 247 -5.09 -11.37 -23.59
CA ILE A 247 -4.39 -12.58 -23.15
C ILE A 247 -3.85 -12.45 -21.74
N LEU A 248 -3.26 -11.30 -21.36
CA LEU A 248 -2.80 -11.08 -19.99
C LEU A 248 -3.97 -11.08 -19.00
N MET A 249 -5.09 -10.46 -19.33
CA MET A 249 -6.27 -10.44 -18.48
C MET A 249 -6.88 -11.84 -18.35
N MET A 250 -6.93 -12.61 -19.45
CA MET A 250 -7.37 -14.01 -19.41
C MET A 250 -6.48 -14.86 -18.53
N TYR A 251 -5.16 -14.68 -18.59
CA TYR A 251 -4.22 -15.39 -17.74
C TYR A 251 -4.58 -15.21 -16.26
N TYR A 252 -4.67 -13.97 -15.79
CA TYR A 252 -5.00 -13.67 -14.40
C TYR A 252 -6.41 -14.11 -14.00
N TRP A 253 -7.37 -13.97 -14.92
CA TRP A 253 -8.73 -14.43 -14.67
C TRP A 253 -8.77 -15.94 -14.38
N LEU A 254 -8.07 -16.75 -15.18
CA LEU A 254 -8.09 -18.20 -15.03
C LEU A 254 -7.25 -18.68 -13.84
N HIS A 255 -6.06 -18.14 -13.63
CA HIS A 255 -5.11 -18.67 -12.64
C HIS A 255 -5.30 -18.09 -11.23
N GLU A 256 -5.81 -16.86 -11.10
CA GLU A 256 -5.94 -16.19 -9.79
C GLU A 256 -7.39 -16.11 -9.29
N LEU A 257 -8.39 -16.08 -10.18
CA LEU A 257 -9.79 -15.83 -9.80
C LEU A 257 -10.72 -17.02 -10.03
N ASN A 258 -10.73 -17.58 -11.23
CA ASN A 258 -11.71 -18.60 -11.61
C ASN A 258 -11.24 -20.04 -11.36
N GLY A 259 -9.96 -20.33 -11.58
CA GLY A 259 -9.37 -21.66 -11.41
C GLY A 259 -9.58 -22.64 -12.57
N ASP A 260 -10.09 -22.22 -13.74
CA ASP A 260 -10.23 -23.08 -14.94
C ASP A 260 -8.91 -23.12 -15.74
N GLU A 261 -7.87 -23.73 -15.15
CA GLU A 261 -6.56 -23.90 -15.80
C GLU A 261 -6.64 -24.73 -17.09
N GLY A 262 -7.61 -25.66 -17.18
CA GLY A 262 -7.80 -26.51 -18.35
C GLY A 262 -8.19 -25.74 -19.61
N TYR A 263 -8.88 -24.61 -19.46
CA TYR A 263 -9.27 -23.76 -20.58
C TYR A 263 -8.11 -22.92 -21.15
N TRP A 264 -7.03 -22.70 -20.40
CA TRP A 264 -5.95 -21.81 -20.81
C TRP A 264 -5.30 -22.24 -22.14
N GLN A 265 -5.01 -23.53 -22.30
CA GLN A 265 -4.41 -24.07 -23.52
C GLN A 265 -5.35 -23.96 -24.72
N GLU A 266 -6.65 -24.22 -24.52
CA GLU A 266 -7.67 -24.06 -25.56
C GLU A 266 -7.78 -22.60 -26.02
N TYR A 267 -7.74 -21.66 -25.08
CA TYR A 267 -7.75 -20.24 -25.36
C TYR A 267 -6.51 -19.81 -26.16
N LEU A 268 -5.31 -20.19 -25.73
CA LEU A 268 -4.07 -19.85 -26.46
C LEU A 268 -4.04 -20.41 -27.88
N ALA A 269 -4.47 -21.67 -28.07
CA ALA A 269 -4.52 -22.30 -29.38
C ALA A 269 -5.44 -21.57 -30.36
N LYS A 270 -6.52 -20.95 -29.85
CA LYS A 270 -7.42 -20.11 -30.64
C LYS A 270 -6.83 -18.73 -30.90
N THR A 271 -6.20 -18.11 -29.92
CA THR A 271 -5.90 -16.68 -29.95
C THR A 271 -4.53 -16.34 -30.54
N LEU A 272 -3.49 -17.14 -30.26
CA LEU A 272 -2.12 -16.89 -30.75
C LEU A 272 -1.99 -16.85 -32.29
N PRO A 273 -2.68 -17.72 -33.07
CA PRO A 273 -2.61 -17.64 -34.54
C PRO A 273 -3.08 -16.30 -35.11
N TYR A 274 -4.11 -15.68 -34.51
CA TYR A 274 -4.60 -14.37 -34.96
C TYR A 274 -3.63 -13.23 -34.65
N LEU A 275 -2.83 -13.34 -33.60
CA LEU A 275 -1.76 -12.39 -33.30
C LEU A 275 -0.65 -12.43 -34.34
N GLN A 276 -0.29 -13.63 -34.80
CA GLN A 276 0.74 -13.82 -35.82
C GLN A 276 0.28 -13.39 -37.21
N ALA A 277 -1.02 -13.52 -37.52
CA ALA A 277 -1.59 -13.18 -38.82
C ALA A 277 -1.90 -11.68 -39.02
N ASN A 278 -2.05 -10.90 -37.94
CA ASN A 278 -2.42 -9.49 -37.98
C ASN A 278 -1.22 -8.52 -37.86
N LYS A 279 -0.02 -9.00 -38.16
CA LYS A 279 1.22 -8.22 -38.22
C LYS A 279 1.76 -8.14 -39.63
#